data_AF-A0AAV2DVY6-F1
#
_entry.id   AF-A0AAV2DVY6-F1
#
_cell.length_a   1.000
_cell.length_b   1.000
_cell.length_c   1.000
_cell.angle_alpha   90.00
_cell.angle_beta   90.00
_cell.angle_gamma   90.00
#
_symmetry.space_group_name_H-M   'P 1'
#
loop_
_entity.id
_entity.type
_entity.pdbx_description
1 polymer ?
#
loop_
_entity_poly.entity_id
_entity_poly.type
_entity_poly.pdbx_seq_one_letter_code
_entity_poly.pdbx_strand_id
1 'polypeptide(L)'
;MWCLGVTRSGAETSSHRNPIPHPPHSPRRRCPPPPPPPPPPIPNYNLQQANIDIPIDEINRAKIQFHASTGGKTCSTFEAVATSLWKHRSAAIDLDPSAEVQLVFFANCRRLVDPLLPDGFYWNCFFQVKVTASIGSLAAGAVAGAIELIQEAKGRLRAEFEKYVKGEEGEEDPFAPPLVYTTLFISEWGRLGFNGVDFGWARRRTWSRFRGRGLYRSGSSGGCRCRGRASG
;
A
#
# COMPACT_ATOMS: atom_id res chain seq x y z
N MET A 1 5.74 -7.42 -11.00
CA MET A 1 4.81 -7.36 -9.86
C MET A 1 3.65 -8.27 -10.21
N TRP A 2 3.59 -9.48 -9.65
CA TRP A 2 2.47 -10.39 -9.91
C TRP A 2 1.34 -10.02 -8.95
N CYS A 3 0.32 -9.32 -9.46
CA CYS A 3 -0.94 -9.08 -8.77
C CYS A 3 -1.90 -10.20 -9.19
N LEU A 4 -2.14 -11.17 -8.31
CA LEU A 4 -3.35 -11.99 -8.37
C LEU A 4 -4.35 -11.35 -7.42
N GLY A 5 -5.34 -10.69 -8.01
CA GLY A 5 -6.50 -10.15 -7.32
C GLY A 5 -7.35 -11.25 -6.68
N VAL A 6 -8.28 -10.84 -5.84
CA VAL A 6 -9.19 -11.70 -5.07
C VAL A 6 -9.83 -12.76 -5.99
N THR A 7 -9.46 -14.02 -5.78
CA THR A 7 -10.14 -15.13 -6.46
C THR A 7 -11.56 -15.25 -5.91
N ARG A 8 -12.53 -15.12 -6.82
CA ARG A 8 -13.98 -15.30 -6.65
C ARG A 8 -14.27 -16.43 -5.65
N SER A 9 -14.91 -16.09 -4.53
CA SER A 9 -15.40 -17.07 -3.55
C SER A 9 -16.61 -17.80 -4.14
N GLY A 10 -16.37 -18.94 -4.80
CA GLY A 10 -17.37 -20.01 -4.88
C GLY A 10 -17.37 -20.73 -3.53
N ALA A 11 -18.49 -20.66 -2.82
CA ALA A 11 -18.66 -21.35 -1.54
C ALA A 11 -18.43 -22.86 -1.71
N GLU A 12 -17.56 -23.41 -0.87
CA GLU A 12 -17.67 -24.81 -0.41
C GLU A 12 -16.90 -24.95 0.91
N THR A 13 -17.64 -24.96 2.01
CA THR A 13 -17.17 -25.46 3.30
C THR A 13 -17.10 -26.98 3.24
N SER A 14 -15.91 -27.57 3.21
CA SER A 14 -15.57 -28.68 4.11
C SER A 14 -14.08 -29.01 4.03
N SER A 15 -13.45 -29.06 5.20
CA SER A 15 -12.18 -29.73 5.40
C SER A 15 -12.39 -31.22 5.14
N HIS A 16 -12.01 -31.70 3.96
CA HIS A 16 -11.42 -33.03 3.71
C HIS A 16 -10.98 -33.09 2.25
N ARG A 17 -9.66 -33.20 2.01
CA ARG A 17 -9.14 -33.46 0.66
C ARG A 17 -9.47 -34.91 0.27
N ASN A 18 -10.60 -35.12 -0.38
CA ASN A 18 -10.80 -36.29 -1.22
C ASN A 18 -10.76 -35.86 -2.70
N PRO A 19 -9.90 -36.46 -3.54
CA PRO A 19 -9.86 -36.15 -4.96
C PRO A 19 -11.17 -36.59 -5.64
N ILE A 20 -11.81 -35.63 -6.33
CA ILE A 20 -13.00 -35.85 -7.15
C ILE A 20 -12.62 -36.78 -8.33
N PRO A 21 -13.31 -37.91 -8.56
CA PRO A 21 -13.02 -38.75 -9.71
C PRO A 21 -13.41 -38.03 -11.00
N HIS A 22 -12.45 -37.87 -11.91
CA HIS A 22 -12.66 -37.26 -13.22
C HIS A 22 -13.52 -38.17 -14.13
N PRO A 23 -14.52 -37.65 -14.84
CA PRO A 23 -15.19 -38.40 -15.90
C PRO A 23 -14.23 -38.59 -17.09
N PRO A 24 -14.39 -39.67 -17.89
CA PRO A 24 -13.48 -39.95 -19.00
C PRO A 24 -13.57 -38.84 -20.06
N HIS A 25 -12.49 -38.08 -20.21
CA HIS A 25 -12.38 -37.02 -21.20
C HIS A 25 -12.23 -37.62 -22.61
N SER A 26 -13.18 -37.31 -23.49
CA SER A 26 -12.97 -37.40 -24.93
C SER A 26 -11.88 -36.40 -25.35
N PRO A 27 -11.00 -36.74 -26.31
CA PRO A 27 -9.89 -35.87 -26.71
C PRO A 27 -10.44 -34.72 -27.56
N ARG A 28 -10.96 -33.67 -26.92
CA ARG A 28 -11.08 -32.37 -27.57
C ARG A 28 -9.66 -31.90 -27.89
N ARG A 29 -9.35 -31.73 -29.18
CA ARG A 29 -8.16 -31.01 -29.65
C ARG A 29 -8.07 -29.71 -28.86
N ARG A 30 -7.13 -29.63 -27.91
CA ARG A 30 -6.82 -28.39 -27.21
C ARG A 30 -6.02 -27.56 -28.19
N CYS A 31 -6.66 -26.58 -28.84
CA CYS A 31 -5.88 -25.48 -29.38
C CYS A 31 -5.06 -24.91 -28.22
N PRO A 32 -3.74 -24.69 -28.40
CA PRO A 32 -2.98 -23.97 -27.39
C PRO A 32 -3.66 -22.61 -27.19
N PRO A 33 -3.87 -22.17 -25.93
CA PRO A 33 -4.38 -20.83 -25.68
C PRO A 33 -3.46 -19.83 -26.41
N PRO A 34 -4.02 -18.74 -26.98
CA PRO A 34 -3.21 -17.71 -27.59
C PRO A 34 -2.17 -17.22 -26.57
N PRO A 35 -0.95 -16.86 -27.03
CA PRO A 35 0.05 -16.30 -26.13
C PRO A 35 -0.54 -15.07 -25.43
N PRO A 36 -0.20 -14.85 -24.15
CA PRO A 36 -0.63 -13.65 -23.45
C PRO A 36 -0.17 -12.41 -24.25
N PRO A 37 -0.99 -11.34 -24.28
CA PRO A 37 -0.59 -10.11 -24.95
C PRO A 37 0.75 -9.62 -24.38
N PRO A 38 1.59 -8.98 -25.22
CA PRO A 38 2.84 -8.40 -24.73
C PRO A 38 2.52 -7.38 -23.63
N PRO A 39 3.37 -7.27 -22.60
CA PRO A 39 3.19 -6.25 -21.58
C PRO A 39 3.13 -4.87 -22.24
N PRO A 40 2.29 -3.96 -21.73
CA PRO A 40 2.22 -2.61 -22.27
C PRO A 40 3.61 -1.97 -22.24
N PRO A 41 4.01 -1.24 -23.30
CA PRO A 41 5.31 -0.58 -23.36
C PRO A 41 5.42 0.39 -22.19
N ILE A 42 6.39 0.15 -21.31
CA ILE A 42 6.68 1.03 -20.19
C ILE A 42 7.53 2.17 -20.73
N PRO A 43 7.11 3.44 -20.60
CA PRO A 43 7.93 4.55 -21.05
C PRO A 43 9.27 4.55 -20.30
N ASN A 44 10.36 4.86 -21.02
CA ASN A 44 11.70 4.87 -20.44
C ASN A 44 11.92 6.15 -19.61
N TYR A 45 11.27 6.21 -18.45
CA TYR A 45 11.53 7.25 -17.45
C TYR A 45 12.86 6.91 -16.76
N ASN A 46 13.83 7.84 -16.76
CA ASN A 46 15.08 7.69 -16.01
C ASN A 46 14.82 7.88 -14.50
N LEU A 47 14.02 6.98 -13.92
CA LEU A 47 13.59 7.04 -12.53
C LEU A 47 14.72 6.57 -11.62
N GLN A 48 14.92 7.30 -10.54
CA GLN A 48 15.88 6.96 -9.50
C GLN A 48 15.12 6.66 -8.21
N GLN A 49 15.58 5.66 -7.47
CA GLN A 49 15.02 5.37 -6.16
C GLN A 49 15.49 6.44 -5.16
N ALA A 50 14.53 7.04 -4.46
CA ALA A 50 14.79 7.99 -3.38
C ALA A 50 14.11 7.52 -2.09
N ASN A 51 14.79 7.77 -0.97
CA ASN A 51 14.21 7.62 0.36
C ASN A 51 13.92 9.03 0.89
N ILE A 52 12.67 9.27 1.28
CA ILE A 52 12.20 10.55 1.81
C ILE A 52 11.76 10.31 3.25
N ASP A 53 12.44 10.96 4.18
CA ASP A 53 12.06 10.96 5.59
C ASP A 53 11.05 12.09 5.83
N ILE A 54 9.86 11.75 6.31
CA ILE A 54 8.81 12.73 6.66
C ILE A 54 8.76 12.81 8.19
N PRO A 55 9.23 13.92 8.79
CA PRO A 55 9.24 14.10 10.23
C PRO A 55 7.83 14.03 10.84
N ILE A 56 7.71 13.44 12.02
CA ILE A 56 6.43 13.35 12.73
C ILE A 56 5.84 14.74 13.03
N ASP A 57 6.69 15.73 13.28
CA ASP A 57 6.28 17.10 13.54
C ASP A 57 5.62 17.74 12.32
N GLU A 58 6.10 17.44 11.11
CA GLU A 58 5.45 17.90 9.86
C GLU A 58 4.07 17.28 9.68
N ILE A 59 3.95 15.98 9.96
CA ILE A 59 2.66 15.27 9.92
C ILE A 59 1.69 15.88 10.94
N ASN A 60 2.17 16.15 12.16
CA ASN A 60 1.35 16.73 13.22
C ASN A 60 0.93 18.16 12.88
N ARG A 61 1.83 18.98 12.33
CA ARG A 61 1.50 20.33 11.84
C ARG A 61 0.40 20.29 10.77
N ALA A 62 0.53 19.39 9.80
CA ALA A 62 -0.48 19.22 8.75
C ALA A 62 -1.86 18.84 9.33
N LYS A 63 -1.89 17.95 10.33
CA LYS A 63 -3.13 17.56 11.03
C LYS A 63 -3.76 18.71 11.81
N ILE A 64 -2.95 19.49 12.54
CA ILE A 64 -3.43 20.65 13.31
C ILE A 64 -4.01 21.71 12.37
N GLN A 65 -3.31 22.00 11.26
CA GLN A 65 -3.77 22.95 10.25
C GLN A 65 -5.09 22.48 9.62
N PHE A 66 -5.19 21.20 9.28
CA PHE A 66 -6.42 20.60 8.78
C PHE A 66 -7.58 20.80 9.76
N HIS A 67 -7.38 20.42 11.03
CA HIS A 67 -8.38 20.56 12.08
C HIS A 67 -8.86 21.99 12.26
N ALA A 68 -7.93 22.96 12.28
CA ALA A 68 -8.26 24.38 12.40
C ALA A 68 -9.07 24.89 11.18
N SER A 69 -8.67 24.51 9.96
CA SER A 69 -9.30 24.99 8.72
C SER A 69 -10.67 24.39 8.41
N THR A 70 -11.02 23.25 9.01
CA THR A 70 -12.25 22.48 8.70
C THR A 70 -13.28 22.50 9.82
N GLY A 71 -13.11 23.36 10.83
CA GLY A 71 -14.03 23.45 11.96
C GLY A 71 -13.99 22.22 12.87
N GLY A 72 -12.81 21.58 13.01
CA GLY A 72 -12.60 20.48 13.94
C GLY A 72 -12.62 19.07 13.34
N LYS A 73 -12.62 18.92 12.00
CA LYS A 73 -12.48 17.59 11.40
C LYS A 73 -11.08 17.02 11.66
N THR A 74 -10.98 15.70 11.67
CA THR A 74 -9.70 14.99 11.85
C THR A 74 -9.23 14.34 10.55
N CYS A 75 -7.92 14.21 10.37
CA CYS A 75 -7.35 13.43 9.27
C CYS A 75 -6.34 12.39 9.79
N SER A 76 -6.22 11.28 9.06
CA SER A 76 -5.26 10.22 9.38
C SER A 76 -3.83 10.62 8.98
N THR A 77 -2.83 9.96 9.58
CA THR A 77 -1.41 10.13 9.15
C THR A 77 -1.24 9.81 7.67
N PHE A 78 -1.90 8.75 7.20
CA PHE A 78 -1.88 8.37 5.79
C PHE A 78 -2.43 9.50 4.91
N GLU A 79 -3.58 10.08 5.23
CA GLU A 79 -4.17 11.19 4.47
C GLU A 79 -3.22 12.39 4.42
N ALA A 80 -2.65 12.81 5.55
CA ALA A 80 -1.72 13.93 5.59
C ALA A 80 -0.46 13.69 4.72
N VAL A 81 0.12 12.49 4.82
CA VAL A 81 1.33 12.11 4.05
C VAL A 81 1.01 11.96 2.56
N ALA A 82 -0.09 11.27 2.22
CA ALA A 82 -0.52 11.06 0.84
C ALA A 82 -0.82 12.39 0.14
N THR A 83 -1.53 13.31 0.82
CA THR A 83 -1.76 14.66 0.30
C THR A 83 -0.45 15.41 0.08
N SER A 84 0.47 15.37 1.03
CA SER A 84 1.77 16.03 0.89
C SER A 84 2.54 15.50 -0.32
N LEU A 85 2.69 14.17 -0.43
CA LEU A 85 3.38 13.54 -1.55
C LEU A 85 2.70 13.85 -2.89
N TRP A 86 1.37 13.79 -2.93
CA TRP A 86 0.61 14.06 -4.15
C TRP A 86 0.76 15.51 -4.60
N LYS A 87 0.60 16.50 -3.70
CA LYS A 87 0.78 17.92 -4.04
C LYS A 87 2.22 18.22 -4.50
N HIS A 88 3.23 17.80 -3.74
CA HIS A 88 4.63 18.09 -4.07
C HIS A 88 5.07 17.40 -5.35
N ARG A 89 4.64 16.14 -5.57
CA ARG A 89 4.95 15.43 -6.81
C ARG A 89 4.27 16.10 -8.00
N SER A 90 2.99 16.46 -7.89
CA SER A 90 2.26 17.11 -8.98
C SER A 90 2.90 18.46 -9.36
N ALA A 91 3.39 19.22 -8.38
CA ALA A 91 4.17 20.43 -8.63
C ALA A 91 5.53 20.15 -9.30
N ALA A 92 6.23 19.09 -8.88
CA ALA A 92 7.54 18.75 -9.42
C ALA A 92 7.53 18.16 -10.85
N ILE A 93 6.37 17.67 -11.31
CA ILE A 93 6.21 17.13 -12.67
C ILE A 93 6.10 18.27 -13.71
N ASP A 94 5.73 19.47 -13.28
CA ASP A 94 5.72 20.70 -14.10
C ASP A 94 5.03 20.53 -15.46
N LEU A 95 3.86 19.89 -15.45
CA LEU A 95 2.98 19.82 -16.61
C LEU A 95 2.01 21.00 -16.61
N ASP A 96 1.25 21.13 -17.71
CA ASP A 96 0.21 22.13 -17.84
C ASP A 96 -0.74 22.12 -16.61
N PRO A 97 -1.11 23.27 -16.03
CA PRO A 97 -2.00 23.34 -14.88
C PRO A 97 -3.37 22.67 -15.09
N SER A 98 -3.83 22.53 -16.34
CA SER A 98 -5.06 21.82 -16.68
C SER A 98 -4.90 20.29 -16.72
N ALA A 99 -3.67 19.78 -16.74
CA ALA A 99 -3.39 18.35 -16.79
C ALA A 99 -3.92 17.64 -15.53
N GLU A 100 -4.57 16.49 -15.74
CA GLU A 100 -5.07 15.65 -14.67
C GLU A 100 -3.95 14.78 -14.09
N VAL A 101 -3.91 14.72 -12.77
CA VAL A 101 -3.04 13.83 -11.99
C VAL A 101 -3.89 12.93 -11.12
N GLN A 102 -3.45 11.68 -10.98
CA GLN A 102 -4.17 10.65 -10.25
C GLN A 102 -3.37 10.23 -9.02
N LEU A 103 -4.04 10.07 -7.90
CA LEU A 103 -3.51 9.39 -6.71
C LEU A 103 -4.26 8.07 -6.57
N VAL A 104 -3.50 6.98 -6.59
CA VAL A 104 -4.02 5.62 -6.41
C VAL A 104 -3.35 4.99 -5.21
N PHE A 105 -4.13 4.41 -4.30
CA PHE A 105 -3.61 3.64 -3.19
C PHE A 105 -4.46 2.40 -2.93
N PHE A 106 -3.84 1.37 -2.36
CA PHE A 106 -4.52 0.10 -2.11
C PHE A 106 -4.98 0.02 -0.65
N ALA A 107 -6.28 -0.10 -0.44
CA ALA A 107 -6.90 -0.22 0.87
C ALA A 107 -7.10 -1.69 1.24
N ASN A 108 -6.87 -2.03 2.52
CA ASN A 108 -7.12 -3.39 3.02
C ASN A 108 -8.63 -3.63 3.16
N CYS A 109 -9.16 -4.57 2.37
CA CYS A 109 -10.60 -4.84 2.29
C CYS A 109 -11.06 -6.03 3.13
N ARG A 110 -10.18 -6.65 3.94
CA ARG A 110 -10.53 -7.86 4.72
C ARG A 110 -11.77 -7.68 5.59
N ARG A 111 -11.98 -6.46 6.12
CA ARG A 111 -13.13 -6.09 6.96
C ARG A 111 -14.40 -5.73 6.16
N LEU A 112 -14.28 -5.62 4.83
CA LEU A 112 -15.39 -5.29 3.93
C LEU A 112 -15.97 -6.55 3.27
N VAL A 113 -15.28 -7.69 3.36
CA VAL A 113 -15.75 -8.98 2.85
C VAL A 113 -16.88 -9.50 3.73
N ASP A 114 -17.94 -9.98 3.10
CA ASP A 114 -19.06 -10.65 3.74
C ASP A 114 -19.28 -12.04 3.09
N PRO A 115 -19.25 -13.15 3.85
CA PRO A 115 -18.95 -13.22 5.29
C PRO A 115 -17.50 -12.84 5.61
N LEU A 116 -17.24 -12.43 6.86
CA LEU A 116 -15.90 -12.04 7.31
C LEU A 116 -14.88 -13.16 7.05
N LEU A 117 -13.68 -12.75 6.62
CA LEU A 117 -12.59 -13.68 6.37
C LEU A 117 -12.15 -14.38 7.66
N PRO A 118 -11.68 -15.65 7.59
CA PRO A 118 -11.16 -16.37 8.75
C PRO A 118 -10.00 -15.64 9.41
N ASP A 119 -9.88 -15.80 10.73
CA ASP A 119 -8.69 -15.37 11.46
C ASP A 119 -7.43 -16.04 10.87
N GLY A 120 -6.38 -15.24 10.67
CA GLY A 120 -5.14 -15.71 10.06
C GLY A 120 -5.19 -15.87 8.53
N PHE A 121 -6.20 -15.32 7.84
CA PHE A 121 -6.23 -15.28 6.37
C PHE A 121 -4.95 -14.67 5.79
N TYR A 122 -4.14 -15.52 5.15
CA TYR A 122 -2.79 -15.19 4.68
C TYR A 122 -2.75 -14.49 3.31
N TRP A 123 -3.80 -14.61 2.51
CA TRP A 123 -3.80 -14.11 1.13
C TRP A 123 -4.10 -12.61 1.02
N ASN A 124 -3.95 -12.08 -0.19
CA ASN A 124 -4.22 -10.69 -0.51
C ASN A 124 -5.72 -10.38 -0.48
N CYS A 125 -6.07 -9.26 0.13
CA CYS A 125 -7.42 -8.71 0.09
C CYS A 125 -7.28 -7.19 0.21
N PHE A 126 -7.13 -6.57 -0.95
CA PHE A 126 -7.04 -5.13 -1.09
C PHE A 126 -7.81 -4.68 -2.32
N PHE A 127 -8.26 -3.44 -2.31
CA PHE A 127 -8.93 -2.81 -3.44
C PHE A 127 -8.33 -1.43 -3.68
N GLN A 128 -8.27 -1.00 -4.93
CA GLN A 128 -7.75 0.32 -5.24
C GLN A 128 -8.72 1.42 -4.82
N VAL A 129 -8.18 2.55 -4.39
CA VAL A 129 -8.90 3.80 -4.21
C VAL A 129 -8.23 4.82 -5.12
N LYS A 130 -9.01 5.43 -6.00
CA LYS A 130 -8.53 6.40 -6.99
C LYS A 130 -9.10 7.78 -6.72
N VAL A 131 -8.22 8.77 -6.75
CA VAL A 131 -8.53 10.19 -6.64
C VAL A 131 -7.92 10.90 -7.85
N THR A 132 -8.68 11.80 -8.49
CA THR A 132 -8.21 12.59 -9.63
C THR A 132 -8.39 14.07 -9.32
N ALA A 133 -7.41 14.90 -9.69
CA ALA A 133 -7.50 16.35 -9.63
C ALA A 133 -6.60 16.96 -10.72
N SER A 134 -6.84 18.22 -11.10
CA SER A 134 -5.90 18.95 -11.95
C SER A 134 -4.72 19.48 -11.15
N ILE A 135 -3.57 19.66 -11.82
CA ILE A 135 -2.37 20.23 -11.19
C ILE A 135 -2.68 21.63 -10.62
N GLY A 136 -3.39 22.45 -11.38
CA GLY A 136 -3.78 23.81 -10.98
C GLY A 136 -4.68 23.82 -9.74
N SER A 137 -5.65 22.91 -9.65
CA SER A 137 -6.52 22.83 -8.47
C SER A 137 -5.77 22.33 -7.23
N LEU A 138 -4.84 21.39 -7.39
CA LEU A 138 -3.97 20.95 -6.31
C LEU A 138 -2.99 22.05 -5.87
N ALA A 139 -2.46 22.85 -6.80
CA ALA A 139 -1.52 23.92 -6.48
C ALA A 139 -2.21 25.10 -5.77
N ALA A 140 -3.34 25.57 -6.31
CA ALA A 140 -4.10 26.68 -5.76
C ALA A 140 -4.93 26.30 -4.52
N GLY A 141 -5.36 25.04 -4.43
CA GLY A 141 -6.22 24.55 -3.36
C GLY A 141 -5.52 24.45 -2.02
N ALA A 142 -6.26 24.73 -0.95
CA ALA A 142 -5.80 24.48 0.42
C ALA A 142 -5.46 22.99 0.61
N VAL A 143 -4.48 22.69 1.45
CA VAL A 143 -4.13 21.30 1.83
C VAL A 143 -5.36 20.55 2.34
N ALA A 144 -6.27 21.24 3.04
CA ALA A 144 -7.50 20.66 3.54
C ALA A 144 -8.42 20.13 2.44
N GLY A 145 -8.60 20.86 1.34
CA GLY A 145 -9.42 20.37 0.22
C GLY A 145 -8.86 19.10 -0.40
N ALA A 146 -7.53 19.01 -0.55
CA ALA A 146 -6.89 17.79 -1.05
C ALA A 146 -7.01 16.60 -0.08
N ILE A 147 -7.02 16.85 1.24
CA ILE A 147 -7.31 15.82 2.24
C ILE A 147 -8.77 15.36 2.14
N GLU A 148 -9.71 16.30 2.01
CA GLU A 148 -11.14 16.00 1.87
C GLU A 148 -11.41 15.14 0.63
N LEU A 149 -10.77 15.42 -0.52
CA LEU A 149 -10.85 14.57 -1.71
C LEU A 149 -10.41 13.12 -1.44
N ILE A 150 -9.34 12.92 -0.67
CA ILE A 150 -8.89 11.57 -0.29
C ILE A 150 -9.90 10.93 0.67
N GLN A 151 -10.46 11.68 1.62
CA GLN A 151 -11.46 11.17 2.55
C GLN A 151 -12.75 10.76 1.85
N GLU A 152 -13.22 11.54 0.89
CA GLU A 152 -14.37 11.23 0.05
C GLU A 152 -14.14 9.95 -0.77
N ALA A 153 -12.96 9.81 -1.39
CA ALA A 153 -12.60 8.59 -2.11
C ALA A 153 -12.55 7.36 -1.20
N LYS A 154 -12.00 7.50 0.02
CA LYS A 154 -12.05 6.43 1.03
C LYS A 154 -13.47 6.11 1.47
N GLY A 155 -14.36 7.10 1.54
CA GLY A 155 -15.77 6.90 1.87
C GLY A 155 -16.51 6.06 0.84
N ARG A 156 -16.13 6.17 -0.44
CA ARG A 156 -16.70 5.38 -1.55
C ARG A 156 -16.20 3.93 -1.61
N LEU A 157 -15.06 3.63 -0.99
CA LEU A 157 -14.40 2.31 -1.03
C LEU A 157 -15.34 1.14 -0.80
N ARG A 158 -16.22 1.23 0.22
CA ARG A 158 -17.13 0.13 0.55
C ARG A 158 -18.10 -0.16 -0.59
N ALA A 159 -18.75 0.87 -1.10
CA ALA A 159 -19.72 0.74 -2.18
C ALA A 159 -19.06 0.26 -3.48
N GLU A 160 -17.86 0.76 -3.79
CA GLU A 160 -17.09 0.33 -4.97
C GLU A 160 -16.63 -1.12 -4.85
N PHE A 161 -16.16 -1.53 -3.68
CA PHE A 161 -15.79 -2.92 -3.40
C PHE A 161 -16.98 -3.88 -3.48
N GLU A 162 -18.15 -3.48 -2.97
CA GLU A 162 -19.37 -4.30 -3.07
C GLU A 162 -19.82 -4.48 -4.54
N LYS A 163 -19.75 -3.42 -5.35
CA LYS A 163 -20.02 -3.51 -6.80
C LYS A 163 -19.03 -4.43 -7.52
N TYR A 164 -17.74 -4.31 -7.19
CA TYR A 164 -16.68 -5.18 -7.70
C TYR A 164 -16.98 -6.66 -7.41
N VAL A 165 -17.29 -6.98 -6.16
CA VAL A 165 -17.59 -8.36 -5.74
C VAL A 165 -18.82 -8.93 -6.45
N LYS A 166 -19.82 -8.08 -6.73
CA LYS A 166 -21.03 -8.48 -7.48
C LYS A 166 -20.81 -8.59 -9.00
N GLY A 167 -19.66 -8.15 -9.51
CA GLY A 167 -19.41 -8.08 -10.96
C GLY A 167 -20.22 -6.99 -11.66
N GLU A 168 -20.62 -5.95 -10.93
CA GLU A 168 -21.35 -4.78 -11.46
C GLU A 168 -20.39 -3.67 -11.91
N GLU A 169 -19.10 -3.99 -12.06
CA GLU A 169 -18.10 -3.06 -12.56
C GLU A 169 -18.21 -2.85 -14.09
N GLY A 170 -17.67 -1.73 -14.56
CA GLY A 170 -17.57 -1.46 -16.00
C GLY A 170 -16.51 -2.33 -16.68
N GLU A 171 -16.20 -2.04 -17.94
CA GLU A 171 -15.16 -2.76 -18.70
C GLU A 171 -13.72 -2.52 -18.17
N GLU A 172 -13.51 -1.50 -17.33
CA GLU A 172 -12.19 -1.18 -16.77
C GLU A 172 -11.86 -2.07 -15.56
N ASP A 173 -10.82 -2.91 -15.69
CA ASP A 173 -10.27 -3.68 -14.57
C ASP A 173 -9.64 -2.73 -13.52
N PRO A 174 -10.15 -2.72 -12.27
CA PRO A 174 -9.58 -1.92 -11.19
C PRO A 174 -8.14 -2.27 -10.84
N PHE A 175 -7.62 -3.41 -11.29
CA PHE A 175 -6.23 -3.82 -11.05
C PHE A 175 -5.31 -3.60 -12.25
N ALA A 176 -5.83 -3.03 -13.35
CA ALA A 176 -5.05 -2.62 -14.51
C ALA A 176 -5.10 -1.09 -14.76
N PRO A 177 -4.85 -0.23 -13.75
CA PRO A 177 -4.81 1.22 -13.99
C PRO A 177 -3.66 1.56 -14.95
N PRO A 178 -3.85 2.55 -15.85
CA PRO A 178 -2.82 2.95 -16.79
C PRO A 178 -1.57 3.47 -16.05
N LEU A 179 -0.42 2.90 -16.39
CA LEU A 179 0.89 3.26 -15.84
C LEU A 179 1.44 4.53 -16.51
N VAL A 180 0.70 5.63 -16.39
CA VAL A 180 1.09 6.95 -16.91
C VAL A 180 1.84 7.77 -15.85
N TYR A 181 2.74 8.65 -16.28
CA TYR A 181 3.56 9.46 -15.37
C TYR A 181 2.73 10.37 -14.43
N THR A 182 1.51 10.74 -14.83
CA THR A 182 0.59 11.56 -14.04
C THR A 182 -0.06 10.80 -12.88
N THR A 183 0.10 9.47 -12.80
CA THR A 183 -0.43 8.63 -11.72
C THR A 183 0.62 8.39 -10.64
N LEU A 184 0.28 8.72 -9.39
CA LEU A 184 1.05 8.40 -8.20
C LEU A 184 0.42 7.20 -7.48
N PHE A 185 1.16 6.10 -7.37
CA PHE A 185 0.77 4.94 -6.56
C PHE A 185 1.39 5.03 -5.16
N ILE A 186 0.56 4.86 -4.12
CA ILE A 186 1.00 4.80 -2.72
C ILE A 186 0.56 3.48 -2.08
N SER A 187 1.49 2.80 -1.42
CA SER A 187 1.23 1.61 -0.61
C SER A 187 1.66 1.86 0.82
N GLU A 188 0.72 1.79 1.78
CA GLU A 188 1.01 1.98 3.22
C GLU A 188 1.49 0.66 3.85
N TRP A 189 2.77 0.60 4.26
CA TRP A 189 3.36 -0.57 4.92
C TRP A 189 3.47 -0.42 6.44
N GLY A 190 3.16 0.77 6.98
CA GLY A 190 3.35 1.11 8.39
C GLY A 190 2.52 0.28 9.36
N ARG A 191 1.41 -0.30 8.91
CA ARG A 191 0.48 -1.09 9.73
C ARG A 191 0.70 -2.60 9.66
N LEU A 192 1.73 -3.07 8.95
CA LEU A 192 2.03 -4.49 8.78
C LEU A 192 2.71 -5.13 10.02
N GLY A 193 2.88 -4.39 11.11
CA GLY A 193 3.37 -4.94 12.37
C GLY A 193 4.86 -5.31 12.39
N PHE A 194 5.63 -4.96 11.34
CA PHE A 194 7.05 -5.30 11.25
C PHE A 194 7.90 -4.86 12.45
N ASN A 195 7.51 -3.77 13.11
CA ASN A 195 8.16 -3.19 14.28
C ASN A 195 7.86 -3.93 15.60
N GLY A 196 6.84 -4.81 15.60
CA GLY A 196 6.44 -5.61 16.77
C GLY A 196 7.07 -7.01 16.80
N VAL A 197 7.78 -7.41 15.74
CA VAL A 197 8.37 -8.75 15.66
C VAL A 197 9.69 -8.79 16.45
N ASP A 198 9.76 -9.69 17.43
CA ASP A 198 10.96 -10.01 18.19
C ASP A 198 11.28 -11.50 18.01
N PHE A 199 12.42 -11.79 17.39
CA PHE A 199 12.90 -13.16 17.17
C PHE A 199 13.78 -13.69 18.32
N GLY A 200 13.92 -12.92 19.41
CA GLY A 200 14.74 -13.28 20.57
C GLY A 200 16.17 -12.72 20.55
N TRP A 201 16.52 -11.95 19.53
CA TRP A 201 17.88 -11.38 19.33
C TRP A 201 17.88 -9.85 19.50
N ALA A 202 16.84 -9.32 20.15
CA ALA A 202 16.43 -7.92 20.31
C ALA A 202 15.35 -7.45 19.33
N ARG A 203 14.49 -6.55 19.83
CA ARG A 203 13.47 -5.84 19.07
C ARG A 203 14.11 -5.03 17.94
N ARG A 204 13.58 -5.13 16.71
CA ARG A 204 14.08 -4.35 15.56
C ARG A 204 14.00 -2.86 15.85
N ARG A 205 15.17 -2.22 16.05
CA ARG A 205 15.34 -0.77 16.04
C ARG A 205 15.58 -0.37 14.58
N THR A 206 14.63 0.35 13.99
CA THR A 206 14.69 1.19 12.77
C THR A 206 15.63 0.75 11.62
N TRP A 207 15.10 0.70 10.38
CA TRP A 207 15.94 0.66 9.17
C TRP A 207 16.86 1.88 9.14
N SER A 208 18.09 1.69 9.61
CA SER A 208 19.12 2.71 9.65
C SER A 208 20.05 2.48 8.48
N ARG A 209 20.43 3.57 7.82
CA ARG A 209 21.40 3.60 6.73
C ARG A 209 22.74 3.01 7.19
N PHE A 210 23.13 1.84 6.68
CA PHE A 210 24.53 1.43 6.69
C PHE A 210 25.24 2.20 5.56
N ARG A 211 25.70 3.42 5.85
CA ARG A 211 26.73 4.09 5.04
C ARG A 211 28.07 3.79 5.68
N GLY A 212 28.85 2.88 5.08
CA GLY A 212 30.23 2.66 5.50
C GLY A 212 30.78 1.34 5.00
N ARG A 213 31.72 1.41 4.05
CA ARG A 213 32.71 0.37 3.80
C ARG A 213 33.49 0.14 5.10
N GLY A 214 33.78 -1.12 5.43
CA GLY A 214 34.71 -1.49 6.50
C GLY A 214 34.09 -2.41 7.54
N LEU A 215 34.40 -3.71 7.45
CA LEU A 215 34.29 -4.60 8.59
C LEU A 215 35.31 -4.15 9.65
N TYR A 216 34.85 -3.92 10.88
CA TYR A 216 35.68 -4.13 12.06
C TYR A 216 34.91 -4.98 13.07
N ARG A 217 35.58 -6.07 13.49
CA ARG A 217 35.19 -6.93 14.60
C ARG A 217 35.37 -6.12 15.88
N SER A 218 34.27 -5.73 16.53
CA SER A 218 34.31 -5.33 17.94
C SER A 218 34.22 -6.61 18.77
N GLY A 219 35.37 -7.01 19.32
CA GLY A 219 35.46 -8.14 20.23
C GLY A 219 34.67 -7.87 21.50
N SER A 220 33.79 -8.82 21.85
CA SER A 220 33.27 -8.99 23.20
C SER A 220 34.46 -9.25 24.13
N SER A 221 34.87 -8.23 24.90
CA SER A 221 35.68 -8.46 26.10
C SER A 221 34.74 -9.02 27.16
N GLY A 222 34.88 -10.32 27.39
CA GLY A 222 34.20 -11.03 28.46
C GLY A 222 34.50 -10.40 29.83
N GLY A 223 33.49 -10.45 30.69
CA GLY A 223 33.61 -9.99 32.06
C GLY A 223 34.71 -10.71 32.84
N CYS A 224 35.36 -9.97 33.72
CA CYS A 224 35.97 -10.54 34.91
C CYS A 224 35.34 -9.91 36.15
N ARG A 225 35.04 -10.80 37.06
CA ARG A 225 34.13 -10.71 38.19
C ARG A 225 34.92 -10.27 39.41
N CYS A 226 34.70 -9.07 39.94
CA CYS A 226 35.23 -8.68 41.25
C CYS A 226 34.37 -9.31 42.35
N ARG A 227 34.84 -10.44 42.94
CA ARG A 227 34.35 -10.90 44.24
C ARG A 227 35.09 -10.09 45.32
N GLY A 228 34.37 -9.21 46.00
CA GLY A 228 34.78 -8.75 47.32
C GLY A 228 34.50 -9.85 48.35
N ARG A 229 35.49 -10.19 49.16
CA ARG A 229 35.29 -10.88 50.44
C ARG A 229 36.11 -10.15 51.49
N ALA A 230 35.42 -9.62 52.49
CA ALA A 230 36.00 -9.02 53.67
C ALA A 230 36.31 -10.09 54.74
N SER A 231 37.18 -9.68 55.67
CA SER A 231 37.42 -10.16 57.04
C SER A 231 38.17 -11.47 57.28
N GLY A 232 39.20 -11.38 58.13
CA GLY A 232 39.87 -12.46 58.84
C GLY A 232 41.37 -12.32 58.85
#